data_AF-A0A7Z7FM17-F1
#
_entry.id   AF-A0A7Z7FM17-F1
#
_cell.length_a   1.000
_cell.length_b   1.000
_cell.length_c   1.000
_cell.angle_alpha   90.00
_cell.angle_beta   90.00
_cell.angle_gamma   90.00
#
_symmetry.space_group_name_H-M   'P 1'
#
loop_
_entity.id
_entity.type
_entity.pdbx_description
1 polymer ?
#
loop_
_entity_poly.entity_id
_entity_poly.type
_entity_poly.pdbx_seq_one_letter_code
_entity_poly.pdbx_strand_id
1 'polypeptide(L)'
;MSDLAHYAVFERRPDDDYIERWREHIKQTGSPESFDNVSMVRPFDMDGAILMSGDIDVPLDKREDEAMVPCPLCRPSSPKFRIGRMAWFPSDKTVLFIGNACAKRHMGHEYVVADKRFKKEAAAKALANVWAEVQARAGELIAFGCDMMLTAAALEKAKKQFRAEAPNFLNFMHGEFFAKGGRIQTTVNTGLRDQRGQAVYETRQIGTLVGGDFLLSFNSYLSIKNAVASLEGASKALPAWSPEDANTDRLDRVLEGGNKLVRAVHALKDARDYLHEARQFIHDNNIELFQRWADLDNSPFEMLNIRRKGTWLFLNVSAFFANEKAAFQVAPEISNPLPSLDASKFDLPNYPFVSRIKGRL
;
A
#
# COMPACT_ATOMS: atom_id res chain seq x y z
N MET A 1 -16.89 32.45 -37.14
CA MET A 1 -17.44 32.14 -35.80
C MET A 1 -18.01 30.75 -35.93
N SER A 2 -17.43 29.75 -35.27
CA SER A 2 -17.99 28.39 -35.30
C SER A 2 -19.30 28.40 -34.53
N ASP A 3 -20.39 27.97 -35.16
CA ASP A 3 -21.67 27.84 -34.49
C ASP A 3 -21.54 26.87 -33.31
N LEU A 4 -21.98 27.31 -32.13
CA LEU A 4 -21.92 26.48 -30.92
C LEU A 4 -22.94 25.35 -31.05
N ALA A 5 -22.44 24.12 -31.14
CA ALA A 5 -23.30 22.95 -31.29
C ALA A 5 -23.85 22.47 -29.95
N HIS A 6 -25.12 22.08 -29.96
CA HIS A 6 -25.84 21.45 -28.85
C HIS A 6 -26.44 20.13 -29.34
N TYR A 7 -26.05 19.03 -28.72
CA TYR A 7 -26.39 17.66 -29.14
C TYR A 7 -27.16 16.92 -28.03
N ALA A 8 -28.47 17.14 -27.95
CA ALA A 8 -29.37 16.48 -26.99
C ALA A 8 -29.75 15.07 -27.46
N VAL A 9 -28.77 14.17 -27.61
CA VAL A 9 -28.95 12.84 -28.24
C VAL A 9 -28.86 11.68 -27.25
N PHE A 10 -28.46 11.92 -26.00
CA PHE A 10 -28.21 10.87 -25.00
C PHE A 10 -29.37 10.71 -24.02
N GLU A 11 -30.35 9.90 -24.41
CA GLU A 11 -31.50 9.50 -23.55
C GLU A 11 -31.07 8.77 -22.28
N ARG A 12 -29.89 8.14 -22.30
CA ARG A 12 -29.27 7.43 -21.18
C ARG A 12 -27.80 7.76 -21.12
N ARG A 13 -27.17 7.41 -20.00
CA ARG A 13 -25.74 7.54 -19.81
C ARG A 13 -25.02 6.83 -20.97
N PRO A 14 -24.11 7.51 -21.69
CA PRO A 14 -23.23 6.86 -22.65
C PRO A 14 -22.47 5.67 -22.03
N ASP A 15 -22.25 4.65 -22.84
CA ASP A 15 -21.51 3.46 -22.44
C ASP A 15 -19.99 3.71 -22.38
N ASP A 16 -19.27 2.72 -21.85
CA ASP A 16 -17.82 2.78 -21.74
C ASP A 16 -17.15 2.82 -23.14
N ASP A 17 -17.75 2.22 -24.18
CA ASP A 17 -17.25 2.25 -25.55
C ASP A 17 -17.24 3.67 -26.14
N TYR A 18 -18.26 4.47 -25.87
CA TYR A 18 -18.29 5.89 -26.25
C TYR A 18 -17.16 6.68 -25.56
N ILE A 19 -16.93 6.42 -24.27
CA ILE A 19 -15.88 7.09 -23.47
C ILE A 19 -14.48 6.73 -24.00
N GLU A 20 -14.25 5.47 -24.38
CA GLU A 20 -12.97 5.02 -24.94
C GLU A 20 -12.71 5.60 -26.33
N ARG A 21 -13.71 5.61 -27.22
CA ARG A 21 -13.58 6.29 -28.53
C ARG A 21 -13.27 7.77 -28.39
N TRP A 22 -13.89 8.42 -27.40
CA TRP A 22 -13.62 9.82 -27.10
C TRP A 22 -12.20 10.05 -26.58
N ARG A 23 -11.69 9.20 -25.69
CA ARG A 23 -10.30 9.24 -25.21
C ARG A 23 -9.30 9.10 -26.34
N GLU A 24 -9.54 8.15 -27.24
CA GLU A 24 -8.69 7.94 -28.40
C GLU A 24 -8.71 9.15 -29.35
N HIS A 25 -9.89 9.75 -29.58
CA HIS A 25 -10.00 11.00 -30.34
C HIS A 25 -9.18 12.14 -29.75
N ILE A 26 -9.23 12.34 -28.42
CA ILE A 26 -8.41 13.37 -27.74
C ILE A 26 -6.93 13.11 -27.93
N LYS A 27 -6.50 11.85 -27.82
CA LYS A 27 -5.11 11.47 -28.00
C LYS A 27 -4.61 11.74 -29.43
N GLN A 28 -5.48 11.55 -30.42
CA GLN A 28 -5.17 11.77 -31.83
C GLN A 28 -5.17 13.25 -32.22
N THR A 29 -6.14 14.02 -31.73
CA THR A 29 -6.45 15.37 -32.25
C THR A 29 -6.19 16.51 -31.27
N GLY A 30 -6.01 16.22 -29.99
CA GLY A 30 -5.99 17.23 -28.92
C GLY A 30 -7.30 18.04 -28.80
N SER A 31 -8.37 17.67 -29.52
CA SER A 31 -9.57 18.49 -29.71
C SER A 31 -10.82 17.77 -29.20
N PRO A 32 -11.02 17.66 -27.88
CA PRO A 32 -12.19 17.01 -27.28
C PRO A 32 -13.53 17.60 -27.74
N GLU A 33 -13.57 18.90 -28.03
CA GLU A 33 -14.76 19.63 -28.47
C GLU A 33 -15.23 19.29 -29.89
N SER A 34 -14.34 18.68 -30.70
CA SER A 34 -14.68 18.25 -32.07
C SER A 34 -15.11 16.80 -32.14
N PHE A 35 -15.16 16.10 -30.99
CA PHE A 35 -15.63 14.72 -30.96
C PHE A 35 -17.14 14.65 -31.20
N ASP A 36 -17.55 13.56 -31.85
CA ASP A 36 -18.94 13.28 -32.19
C ASP A 36 -19.87 13.46 -30.99
N ASN A 37 -20.97 14.19 -31.18
CA ASN A 37 -22.02 14.46 -30.19
C ASN A 37 -21.56 15.11 -28.85
N VAL A 38 -20.39 15.74 -28.80
CA VAL A 38 -19.98 16.56 -27.64
C VAL A 38 -20.51 17.99 -27.79
N SER A 39 -21.33 18.42 -26.82
CA SER A 39 -21.94 19.74 -26.83
C SER A 39 -20.96 20.82 -26.34
N MET A 40 -21.05 22.00 -26.93
CA MET A 40 -20.26 23.19 -26.55
C MET A 40 -21.13 24.31 -25.97
N VAL A 41 -22.43 24.11 -25.88
CA VAL A 41 -23.36 25.03 -25.21
C VAL A 41 -23.43 24.71 -23.72
N ARG A 42 -23.51 25.74 -22.89
CA ARG A 42 -23.71 25.59 -21.45
C ARG A 42 -25.04 24.85 -21.19
N PRO A 43 -25.06 23.83 -20.31
CA PRO A 43 -26.29 23.11 -20.01
C PRO A 43 -27.28 24.05 -19.31
N PHE A 44 -28.57 23.86 -19.57
CA PHE A 44 -29.67 24.62 -18.99
C PHE A 44 -29.83 24.28 -17.50
N ASP A 45 -29.63 23.01 -17.17
CA ASP A 45 -29.62 22.52 -15.80
C ASP A 45 -28.25 21.86 -15.50
N MET A 46 -27.63 22.30 -14.40
CA MET A 46 -26.32 21.80 -13.96
C MET A 46 -26.46 20.75 -12.85
N ASP A 47 -27.66 20.57 -12.30
CA ASP A 47 -27.93 19.65 -11.21
C ASP A 47 -27.93 18.21 -11.72
N GLY A 48 -27.49 17.27 -10.87
CA GLY A 48 -27.47 15.85 -11.22
C GLY A 48 -26.46 15.46 -12.30
N ALA A 49 -25.50 16.32 -12.63
CA ALA A 49 -24.42 16.01 -13.57
C ALA A 49 -23.64 14.77 -13.14
N ILE A 50 -23.33 13.89 -14.10
CA ILE A 50 -22.61 12.64 -13.86
C ILE A 50 -21.26 12.72 -14.56
N LEU A 51 -20.17 12.68 -13.80
CA LEU A 51 -18.84 12.54 -14.39
C LEU A 51 -18.67 11.12 -14.91
N MET A 52 -18.20 11.01 -16.16
CA MET A 52 -18.05 9.73 -16.84
C MET A 52 -16.59 9.33 -17.01
N SER A 53 -15.65 10.27 -16.88
CA SER A 53 -14.22 10.01 -16.97
C SER A 53 -13.47 10.56 -15.75
N GLY A 54 -12.28 9.98 -15.53
CA GLY A 54 -11.26 10.62 -14.69
C GLY A 54 -10.69 11.86 -15.36
N ASP A 55 -9.69 12.46 -14.72
CA ASP A 55 -8.93 13.59 -15.27
C ASP A 55 -8.25 13.18 -16.58
N ILE A 56 -8.43 14.00 -17.60
CA ILE A 56 -7.77 13.83 -18.90
C ILE A 56 -6.96 15.08 -19.17
N ASP A 57 -5.66 14.87 -19.35
CA ASP A 57 -4.71 15.88 -19.81
C ASP A 57 -4.71 15.90 -21.33
N VAL A 58 -5.09 17.02 -21.93
CA VAL A 58 -5.20 17.15 -23.39
C VAL A 58 -3.82 17.43 -23.99
N PRO A 59 -3.36 16.66 -25.01
CA PRO A 59 -2.09 16.91 -25.67
C PRO A 59 -2.20 18.16 -26.56
N LEU A 60 -1.79 19.31 -26.04
CA LEU A 60 -1.93 20.59 -26.74
C LEU A 60 -1.08 20.66 -28.02
N ASP A 61 0.03 19.91 -28.09
CA ASP A 61 0.88 19.78 -29.28
C ASP A 61 0.17 19.16 -30.50
N LYS A 62 -0.98 18.53 -30.29
CA LYS A 62 -1.82 17.97 -31.35
C LYS A 62 -2.84 18.95 -31.90
N ARG A 63 -3.02 20.10 -31.25
CA ARG A 63 -3.94 21.15 -31.68
C ARG A 63 -3.24 22.10 -32.64
N GLU A 64 -3.97 22.58 -33.65
CA GLU A 64 -3.42 23.47 -34.69
C GLU A 64 -2.78 24.75 -34.13
N ASP A 65 -3.32 25.27 -33.03
CA ASP A 65 -2.90 26.52 -32.40
C ASP A 65 -2.21 26.34 -31.04
N GLU A 66 -1.97 25.09 -30.62
CA GLU A 66 -1.52 24.70 -29.28
C GLU A 66 -2.36 25.32 -28.13
N ALA A 67 -3.56 25.84 -28.43
CA ALA A 67 -4.34 26.56 -27.46
C ALA A 67 -5.00 25.60 -26.47
N MET A 68 -5.31 26.12 -25.27
CA MET A 68 -6.10 25.37 -24.30
C MET A 68 -7.51 25.07 -24.83
N VAL A 69 -8.14 24.05 -24.26
CA VAL A 69 -9.49 23.63 -24.63
C VAL A 69 -10.52 24.70 -24.23
N PRO A 70 -11.47 25.03 -25.11
CA PRO A 70 -12.58 25.93 -24.77
C PRO A 70 -13.50 25.35 -23.69
N CYS A 71 -14.10 26.21 -22.86
CA CYS A 71 -14.97 25.75 -21.77
C CYS A 71 -16.44 26.06 -22.01
N PRO A 72 -17.31 25.02 -22.13
CA PRO A 72 -18.74 25.23 -22.35
C PRO A 72 -19.44 25.92 -21.17
N LEU A 73 -18.89 25.83 -19.94
CA LEU A 73 -19.47 26.45 -18.75
C LEU A 73 -19.13 27.95 -18.62
N CYS A 74 -17.91 28.35 -19.03
CA CYS A 74 -17.43 29.72 -18.85
C CYS A 74 -17.61 30.56 -20.11
N ARG A 75 -16.99 30.12 -21.20
CA ARG A 75 -16.85 30.83 -22.48
C ARG A 75 -16.60 29.77 -23.58
N PRO A 76 -17.65 29.30 -24.25
CA PRO A 76 -17.56 28.23 -25.25
C PRO A 76 -16.59 28.48 -26.41
N SER A 77 -16.24 29.74 -26.68
CA SER A 77 -15.37 30.15 -27.78
C SER A 77 -13.98 30.61 -27.33
N SER A 78 -13.64 30.50 -26.05
CA SER A 78 -12.33 30.96 -25.53
C SER A 78 -11.56 29.81 -24.87
N PRO A 79 -10.25 29.68 -25.12
CA PRO A 79 -9.39 28.68 -24.48
C PRO A 79 -9.36 28.89 -22.96
N LYS A 80 -9.53 27.82 -22.18
CA LYS A 80 -9.66 27.92 -20.71
C LYS A 80 -8.88 26.89 -19.90
N PHE A 81 -8.78 25.66 -20.35
CA PHE A 81 -8.17 24.62 -19.53
C PHE A 81 -7.45 23.57 -20.37
N ARG A 82 -6.47 22.91 -19.74
CA ARG A 82 -5.73 21.79 -20.32
C ARG A 82 -6.23 20.44 -19.77
N ILE A 83 -6.65 20.40 -18.51
CA ILE A 83 -7.13 19.20 -17.82
C ILE A 83 -8.63 19.30 -17.56
N GLY A 84 -9.39 18.29 -17.99
CA GLY A 84 -10.84 18.24 -17.81
C GLY A 84 -11.38 16.82 -17.74
N ARG A 85 -12.71 16.72 -17.75
CA ARG A 85 -13.47 15.46 -17.67
C ARG A 85 -14.70 15.48 -18.54
N MET A 86 -15.12 14.30 -18.98
CA MET A 86 -16.43 14.11 -19.60
C MET A 86 -17.51 14.11 -18.54
N ALA A 87 -18.57 14.88 -18.76
CA ALA A 87 -19.75 14.93 -17.92
C ALA A 87 -21.01 14.76 -18.78
N TRP A 88 -21.93 13.92 -18.32
CA TRP A 88 -23.25 13.77 -18.89
C TRP A 88 -24.27 14.52 -18.03
N PHE A 89 -25.16 15.26 -18.68
CA PHE A 89 -26.23 16.05 -18.06
C PHE A 89 -27.57 15.39 -18.40
N PRO A 90 -28.17 14.62 -17.47
CA PRO A 90 -29.36 13.82 -17.78
C PRO A 90 -30.58 14.64 -18.21
N SER A 91 -30.79 15.82 -17.61
CA SER A 91 -31.88 16.75 -17.94
C SER A 91 -31.82 17.19 -19.41
N ASP A 92 -30.61 17.48 -19.87
CA ASP A 92 -30.33 18.07 -21.17
C ASP A 92 -30.02 17.02 -22.23
N LYS A 93 -29.83 15.75 -21.81
CA LYS A 93 -29.44 14.62 -22.68
C LYS A 93 -28.17 14.90 -23.47
N THR A 94 -27.24 15.66 -22.88
CA THR A 94 -26.00 16.12 -23.54
C THR A 94 -24.76 15.65 -22.79
N VAL A 95 -23.67 15.54 -23.52
CA VAL A 95 -22.34 15.27 -22.97
C VAL A 95 -21.42 16.45 -23.26
N LEU A 96 -20.67 16.88 -22.26
CA LEU A 96 -19.73 17.99 -22.35
C LEU A 96 -18.35 17.57 -21.85
N PHE A 97 -17.31 18.22 -22.35
CA PHE A 97 -15.99 18.20 -21.74
C PHE A 97 -15.77 19.46 -20.89
N ILE A 98 -15.61 19.29 -19.58
CA ILE A 98 -15.56 20.39 -18.61
C ILE A 98 -14.21 20.41 -17.89
N GLY A 99 -13.62 21.59 -17.75
CA GLY A 99 -12.40 21.78 -16.96
C GLY A 99 -12.68 21.74 -15.47
N ASN A 100 -11.83 21.06 -14.69
CA ASN A 100 -12.07 20.82 -13.25
C ASN A 100 -12.28 22.11 -12.44
N ALA A 101 -11.43 23.11 -12.67
CA ALA A 101 -11.53 24.40 -11.98
C ALA A 101 -12.79 25.18 -12.39
N CYS A 102 -13.17 25.10 -13.67
CA CYS A 102 -14.37 25.71 -14.21
C CYS A 102 -15.63 25.06 -13.61
N ALA A 103 -15.69 23.73 -13.64
CA ALA A 103 -16.79 22.94 -13.08
C ALA A 103 -16.98 23.22 -11.59
N LYS A 104 -15.91 23.19 -10.78
CA LYS A 104 -15.96 23.52 -9.36
C LYS A 104 -16.49 24.95 -9.10
N ARG A 105 -16.13 25.92 -9.95
CA ARG A 105 -16.61 27.31 -9.82
C ARG A 105 -18.08 27.45 -10.18
N HIS A 106 -18.54 26.79 -11.25
CA HIS A 106 -19.87 27.01 -11.81
C HIS A 106 -20.94 26.08 -11.23
N MET A 107 -20.57 24.84 -10.85
CA MET A 107 -21.48 23.83 -10.30
C MET A 107 -21.35 23.70 -8.78
N GLY A 108 -20.27 24.20 -8.18
CA GLY A 108 -20.10 24.25 -6.72
C GLY A 108 -20.17 22.87 -6.06
N HIS A 109 -21.18 22.69 -5.20
CA HIS A 109 -21.40 21.46 -4.44
C HIS A 109 -21.70 20.26 -5.34
N GLU A 110 -22.48 20.44 -6.40
CA GLU A 110 -22.90 19.36 -7.31
C GLU A 110 -21.70 18.68 -7.97
N TYR A 111 -20.69 19.45 -8.37
CA TYR A 111 -19.46 18.87 -8.91
C TYR A 111 -18.67 18.05 -7.88
N VAL A 112 -18.66 18.47 -6.61
CA VAL A 112 -17.99 17.71 -5.53
C VAL A 112 -18.70 16.39 -5.27
N VAL A 113 -20.04 16.39 -5.29
CA VAL A 113 -20.85 15.18 -5.17
C VAL A 113 -20.61 14.25 -6.36
N ALA A 114 -20.63 14.78 -7.58
CA ALA A 114 -20.37 14.03 -8.81
C ALA A 114 -18.95 13.43 -8.85
N ASP A 115 -17.92 14.18 -8.42
CA ASP A 115 -16.54 13.68 -8.31
C ASP A 115 -16.42 12.55 -7.27
N LYS A 116 -17.02 12.72 -6.08
CA LYS A 116 -17.02 11.68 -5.05
C LYS A 116 -17.73 10.42 -5.53
N ARG A 117 -18.87 10.57 -6.22
CA ARG A 117 -19.61 9.47 -6.83
C ARG A 117 -18.76 8.76 -7.88
N PHE A 118 -18.21 9.50 -8.85
CA PHE A 118 -17.35 8.92 -9.88
C PHE A 118 -16.17 8.14 -9.30
N LYS A 119 -15.49 8.68 -8.28
CA LYS A 119 -14.39 7.98 -7.60
C LYS A 119 -14.83 6.66 -6.97
N LYS A 120 -16.01 6.64 -6.32
CA LYS A 120 -16.59 5.40 -5.78
C LYS A 120 -16.93 4.41 -6.89
N GLU A 121 -17.58 4.85 -7.97
CA GLU A 121 -17.93 4.01 -9.11
C GLU A 121 -16.69 3.40 -9.79
N ALA A 122 -15.67 4.22 -10.05
CA ALA A 122 -14.40 3.78 -10.62
C ALA A 122 -13.68 2.78 -9.70
N ALA A 123 -13.66 3.03 -8.39
CA ALA A 123 -13.10 2.10 -7.41
C ALA A 123 -13.88 0.77 -7.36
N ALA A 124 -15.21 0.80 -7.47
CA ALA A 124 -16.02 -0.40 -7.50
C ALA A 124 -15.80 -1.22 -8.78
N LYS A 125 -15.71 -0.57 -9.95
CA LYS A 125 -15.33 -1.24 -11.22
C LYS A 125 -13.95 -1.91 -11.10
N ALA A 126 -12.96 -1.19 -10.56
CA ALA A 126 -11.63 -1.75 -10.35
C ALA A 126 -11.64 -2.94 -9.36
N LEU A 127 -12.37 -2.81 -8.25
CA LEU A 127 -12.49 -3.88 -7.25
C LEU A 127 -13.24 -5.10 -7.79
N ALA A 128 -14.20 -4.95 -8.69
CA ALA A 128 -14.89 -6.09 -9.30
C ALA A 128 -13.92 -6.96 -10.12
N ASN A 129 -13.01 -6.33 -10.89
CA ASN A 129 -11.97 -7.05 -11.62
C ASN A 129 -10.99 -7.74 -10.68
N VAL A 130 -10.49 -7.01 -9.67
CA VAL A 130 -9.59 -7.56 -8.66
C VAL A 130 -10.24 -8.71 -7.88
N TRP A 131 -11.54 -8.63 -7.60
CA TRP A 131 -12.27 -9.67 -6.90
C TRP A 131 -12.25 -10.98 -7.67
N ALA A 132 -12.57 -10.96 -8.96
CA ALA A 132 -12.55 -12.15 -9.80
C ALA A 132 -11.17 -12.81 -9.82
N GLU A 133 -10.11 -12.00 -9.95
CA GLU A 133 -8.73 -12.50 -9.91
C GLU A 133 -8.36 -13.10 -8.55
N VAL A 134 -8.72 -12.45 -7.44
CA VAL A 134 -8.42 -12.98 -6.10
C VAL A 134 -9.24 -14.23 -5.82
N GLN A 135 -10.51 -14.28 -6.24
CA GLN A 135 -11.38 -15.44 -6.10
C GLN A 135 -10.78 -16.66 -6.81
N ALA A 136 -10.23 -16.49 -8.03
CA ALA A 136 -9.58 -17.56 -8.78
C ALA A 136 -8.35 -18.16 -8.06
N ARG A 137 -7.65 -17.38 -7.24
CA ARG A 137 -6.47 -17.81 -6.47
C ARG A 137 -6.71 -17.95 -4.96
N ALA A 138 -7.96 -17.82 -4.50
CA ALA A 138 -8.27 -17.76 -3.07
C ALA A 138 -7.86 -19.03 -2.33
N GLY A 139 -8.07 -20.21 -2.94
CA GLY A 139 -7.67 -21.49 -2.36
C GLY A 139 -6.17 -21.60 -2.11
N GLU A 140 -5.34 -21.17 -3.07
CA GLU A 140 -3.87 -21.14 -2.94
C GLU A 140 -3.44 -20.18 -1.83
N LEU A 141 -4.03 -18.98 -1.77
CA LEU A 141 -3.72 -17.97 -0.75
C LEU A 141 -4.14 -18.43 0.67
N ILE A 142 -5.28 -19.12 0.79
CA ILE A 142 -5.75 -19.69 2.06
C ILE A 142 -4.78 -20.78 2.53
N ALA A 143 -4.45 -21.74 1.66
CA ALA A 143 -3.50 -22.80 1.99
C ALA A 143 -2.15 -22.21 2.43
N PHE A 144 -1.62 -21.25 1.66
CA PHE A 144 -0.41 -20.52 1.99
C PHE A 144 -0.48 -19.84 3.37
N GLY A 145 -1.60 -19.16 3.67
CA GLY A 145 -1.83 -18.55 4.97
C GLY A 145 -1.83 -19.57 6.11
N CYS A 146 -2.57 -20.68 5.95
CA CYS A 146 -2.64 -21.76 6.92
C CYS A 146 -1.26 -22.37 7.23
N ASP A 147 -0.45 -22.61 6.20
CA ASP A 147 0.91 -23.14 6.36
C ASP A 147 1.81 -22.19 7.16
N MET A 148 1.68 -20.88 6.96
CA MET A 148 2.42 -19.89 7.75
C MET A 148 1.96 -19.77 9.21
N MET A 149 0.71 -20.13 9.54
CA MET A 149 0.15 -19.93 10.88
C MET A 149 0.92 -20.69 11.96
N LEU A 150 1.49 -21.86 11.64
CA LEU A 150 2.30 -22.65 12.58
C LEU A 150 3.57 -21.88 12.98
N THR A 151 4.34 -21.42 12.00
CA THR A 151 5.56 -20.62 12.25
C THR A 151 5.23 -19.29 12.93
N ALA A 152 4.14 -18.63 12.53
CA ALA A 152 3.70 -17.39 13.16
C ALA A 152 3.33 -17.59 14.64
N ALA A 153 2.55 -18.62 14.97
CA ALA A 153 2.18 -18.93 16.35
C ALA A 153 3.41 -19.23 17.21
N ALA A 154 4.37 -19.99 16.68
CA ALA A 154 5.63 -20.28 17.34
C ALA A 154 6.44 -19.01 17.61
N LEU A 155 6.57 -18.13 16.59
CA LEU A 155 7.29 -16.87 16.70
C LEU A 155 6.65 -15.94 17.74
N GLU A 156 5.33 -15.75 17.71
CA GLU A 156 4.64 -14.89 18.69
C GLU A 156 4.75 -15.44 20.12
N LYS A 157 4.75 -16.78 20.29
CA LYS A 157 4.99 -17.41 21.60
C LYS A 157 6.40 -17.09 22.10
N ALA A 158 7.42 -17.27 21.25
CA ALA A 158 8.81 -16.96 21.59
C ALA A 158 8.99 -15.47 21.92
N LYS A 159 8.44 -14.55 21.10
CA LYS A 159 8.44 -13.10 21.37
C LYS A 159 7.80 -12.76 22.70
N LYS A 160 6.64 -13.34 23.01
CA LYS A 160 5.93 -13.09 24.26
C LYS A 160 6.74 -13.56 25.47
N GLN A 161 7.33 -14.75 25.41
CA GLN A 161 8.18 -15.27 26.49
C GLN A 161 9.44 -14.40 26.67
N PHE A 162 10.13 -14.09 25.58
CA PHE A 162 11.34 -13.27 25.62
C PHE A 162 11.05 -11.87 26.20
N ARG A 163 9.97 -11.22 25.76
CA ARG A 163 9.57 -9.91 26.30
C ARG A 163 9.15 -9.97 27.76
N ALA A 164 8.61 -11.09 28.24
CA ALA A 164 8.26 -11.24 29.65
C ALA A 164 9.50 -11.42 30.53
N GLU A 165 10.53 -12.12 30.04
CA GLU A 165 11.70 -12.50 30.83
C GLU A 165 12.88 -11.52 30.70
N ALA A 166 13.00 -10.80 29.58
CA ALA A 166 14.05 -9.82 29.34
C ALA A 166 13.57 -8.56 28.58
N PRO A 167 12.59 -7.81 29.14
CA PRO A 167 12.04 -6.63 28.50
C PRO A 167 13.07 -5.53 28.27
N ASN A 168 13.99 -5.28 29.23
CA ASN A 168 14.95 -4.19 29.12
C ASN A 168 16.00 -4.48 28.05
N PHE A 169 16.44 -5.74 27.95
CA PHE A 169 17.29 -6.18 26.85
C PHE A 169 16.64 -5.92 25.48
N LEU A 170 15.38 -6.33 25.27
CA LEU A 170 14.70 -6.12 24.00
C LEU A 170 14.47 -4.64 23.67
N ASN A 171 14.17 -3.82 24.68
CA ASN A 171 14.02 -2.36 24.49
C ASN A 171 15.35 -1.71 24.08
N PHE A 172 16.45 -2.09 24.72
CA PHE A 172 17.79 -1.66 24.33
C PHE A 172 18.10 -2.08 22.89
N MET A 173 17.85 -3.35 22.56
CA MET A 173 18.06 -3.87 21.21
C MET A 173 17.23 -3.14 20.15
N HIS A 174 15.99 -2.75 20.48
CA HIS A 174 15.15 -1.97 19.59
C HIS A 174 15.76 -0.58 19.32
N GLY A 175 16.24 0.09 20.37
CA GLY A 175 16.94 1.37 20.25
C GLY A 175 18.21 1.28 19.40
N GLU A 176 19.06 0.28 19.66
CA GLU A 176 20.30 0.06 18.91
C GLU A 176 20.03 -0.29 17.44
N PHE A 177 19.04 -1.16 17.19
CA PHE A 177 18.69 -1.55 15.82
C PHE A 177 18.22 -0.34 15.01
N PHE A 178 17.35 0.50 15.59
CA PHE A 178 16.81 1.68 14.94
C PHE A 178 17.87 2.78 14.73
N ALA A 179 18.71 3.03 15.75
CA ALA A 179 19.74 4.07 15.67
C ALA A 179 20.88 3.72 14.69
N LYS A 180 21.25 2.45 14.58
CA LYS A 180 22.45 2.01 13.84
C LYS A 180 22.15 1.10 12.65
N GLY A 181 20.89 0.85 12.34
CA GLY A 181 20.47 -0.10 11.30
C GLY A 181 20.98 -1.52 11.56
N GLY A 182 21.01 -1.94 12.83
CA GLY A 182 21.52 -3.24 13.26
C GLY A 182 23.05 -3.41 13.20
N ARG A 183 23.82 -2.39 12.81
CA ARG A 183 25.29 -2.49 12.74
C ARG A 183 25.90 -2.52 14.13
N ILE A 184 26.71 -3.54 14.40
CA ILE A 184 27.56 -3.61 15.59
C ILE A 184 28.98 -3.21 15.19
N GLN A 185 29.49 -2.19 15.86
CA GLN A 185 30.79 -1.60 15.58
C GLN A 185 31.62 -1.48 16.85
N THR A 186 32.93 -1.58 16.70
CA THR A 186 33.91 -1.33 17.76
C THR A 186 34.91 -0.28 17.32
N THR A 187 35.41 0.48 18.30
CA THR A 187 36.45 1.47 18.08
C THR A 187 37.77 0.89 18.53
N VAL A 188 38.65 0.59 17.58
CA VAL A 188 39.96 -0.01 17.85
C VAL A 188 41.02 1.08 17.80
N ASN A 189 41.88 1.15 18.80
CA ASN A 189 43.07 1.99 18.75
C ASN A 189 44.05 1.38 17.74
N THR A 190 44.36 2.10 16.67
CA THR A 190 45.24 1.61 15.60
C THR A 190 46.72 1.53 16.02
N GLY A 191 47.06 2.07 17.20
CA GLY A 191 48.45 2.24 17.64
C GLY A 191 49.17 3.40 16.96
N LEU A 192 48.55 4.04 15.97
CA LEU A 192 49.08 5.22 15.30
C LEU A 192 48.74 6.48 16.09
N ARG A 193 49.60 7.50 15.94
CA ARG A 193 49.34 8.85 16.43
C ARG A 193 49.22 9.80 15.25
N ASP A 194 48.29 10.74 15.33
CA ASP A 194 48.17 11.81 14.33
C ASP A 194 49.31 12.83 14.45
N GLN A 195 49.33 13.84 13.58
CA GLN A 195 50.34 14.91 13.59
C GLN A 195 50.33 15.75 14.89
N ARG A 196 49.29 15.63 15.72
CA ARG A 196 49.14 16.30 17.01
C ARG A 196 49.45 15.36 18.19
N GLY A 197 49.91 14.13 17.92
CA GLY A 197 50.26 13.14 18.92
C GLY A 197 49.06 12.41 19.55
N GLN A 198 47.84 12.60 19.03
CA GLN A 198 46.63 11.93 19.51
C GLN A 198 46.51 10.52 18.93
N ALA A 199 46.02 9.57 19.72
CA ALA A 199 45.78 8.21 19.24
C ALA A 199 44.72 8.20 18.14
N VAL A 200 45.01 7.52 17.03
CA VAL A 200 44.09 7.34 15.91
C VAL A 200 43.25 6.10 16.18
N TYR A 201 41.94 6.29 16.19
CA TYR A 201 40.97 5.21 16.36
C TYR A 201 40.27 4.91 15.04
N GLU A 202 40.06 3.63 14.77
CA GLU A 202 39.31 3.15 13.63
C GLU A 202 38.01 2.48 14.09
N THR A 203 36.90 2.80 13.43
CA THR A 203 35.63 2.12 13.67
C THR A 203 35.54 0.89 12.78
N ARG A 204 35.58 -0.30 13.38
CA ARG A 204 35.47 -1.58 12.68
C ARG A 204 34.07 -2.17 12.88
N GLN A 205 33.40 -2.53 11.79
CA GLN A 205 32.14 -3.28 11.85
C GLN A 205 32.42 -4.75 12.11
N ILE A 206 31.76 -5.31 13.13
CA ILE A 206 31.90 -6.72 13.54
C ILE A 206 30.83 -7.58 12.89
N GLY A 207 29.65 -7.00 12.68
CA GLY A 207 28.54 -7.64 11.99
C GLY A 207 27.33 -6.73 11.90
N THR A 208 26.27 -7.29 11.32
CA THR A 208 24.96 -6.65 11.22
C THR A 208 23.94 -7.60 11.79
N LEU A 209 23.24 -7.17 12.83
CA LEU A 209 22.06 -7.86 13.33
C LEU A 209 20.96 -7.78 12.28
N VAL A 210 20.34 -8.92 12.02
CA VAL A 210 19.18 -9.05 11.13
C VAL A 210 17.92 -9.38 11.94
N GLY A 211 16.75 -9.21 11.34
CA GLY A 211 15.47 -9.53 11.96
C GLY A 211 14.96 -8.54 13.00
N GLY A 212 15.25 -7.24 12.83
CA GLY A 212 14.73 -6.18 13.70
C GLY A 212 13.20 -6.21 13.86
N ASP A 213 12.48 -6.76 12.88
CA ASP A 213 11.04 -7.02 12.92
C ASP A 213 10.59 -7.83 14.15
N PHE A 214 11.43 -8.71 14.69
CA PHE A 214 11.16 -9.44 15.94
C PHE A 214 10.88 -8.51 17.12
N LEU A 215 11.50 -7.34 17.12
CA LEU A 215 11.39 -6.35 18.20
C LEU A 215 10.09 -5.55 18.10
N LEU A 216 9.44 -5.54 16.94
CA LEU A 216 8.19 -4.81 16.70
C LEU A 216 6.98 -5.46 17.40
N SER A 217 5.95 -4.65 17.64
CA SER A 217 4.67 -5.06 18.23
C SER A 217 3.69 -5.71 17.25
N PHE A 218 4.10 -5.97 16.01
CA PHE A 218 3.24 -6.62 15.02
C PHE A 218 2.94 -8.07 15.42
N ASN A 219 1.67 -8.48 15.31
CA ASN A 219 1.19 -9.83 15.60
C ASN A 219 0.89 -10.54 14.28
N SER A 220 1.87 -11.30 13.80
CA SER A 220 1.82 -12.00 12.52
C SER A 220 0.72 -13.05 12.47
N TYR A 221 0.56 -13.83 13.55
CA TYR A 221 -0.46 -14.88 13.63
C TYR A 221 -1.89 -14.33 13.48
N LEU A 222 -2.23 -13.26 14.20
CA LEU A 222 -3.55 -12.64 14.11
C LEU A 222 -3.78 -12.00 12.74
N SER A 223 -2.75 -11.37 12.16
CA SER A 223 -2.81 -10.81 10.80
C SER A 223 -3.15 -11.89 9.77
N ILE A 224 -2.41 -13.01 9.79
CA ILE A 224 -2.63 -14.15 8.89
C ILE A 224 -4.02 -14.74 9.11
N LYS A 225 -4.41 -15.01 10.36
CA LYS A 225 -5.73 -15.56 10.69
C LYS A 225 -6.87 -14.70 10.14
N ASN A 226 -6.79 -13.39 10.31
CA ASN A 226 -7.81 -12.45 9.80
C ASN A 226 -7.81 -12.36 8.28
N ALA A 227 -6.64 -12.46 7.64
CA ALA A 227 -6.52 -12.48 6.20
C ALA A 227 -7.14 -13.76 5.60
N VAL A 228 -6.81 -14.93 6.16
CA VAL A 228 -7.41 -16.22 5.78
C VAL A 228 -8.94 -16.18 5.93
N ALA A 229 -9.46 -15.75 7.08
CA ALA A 229 -10.91 -15.63 7.29
C ALA A 229 -11.59 -14.64 6.29
N SER A 230 -10.87 -13.61 5.85
CA SER A 230 -11.37 -12.68 4.83
C SER A 230 -11.39 -13.31 3.44
N LEU A 231 -10.38 -14.11 3.11
CA LEU A 231 -10.28 -14.86 1.83
C LEU A 231 -11.29 -15.99 1.74
N GLU A 232 -11.59 -16.69 2.85
CA GLU A 232 -12.67 -17.68 2.88
C GLU A 232 -14.03 -17.05 2.51
N GLY A 233 -14.25 -15.80 2.94
CA GLY A 233 -15.40 -15.00 2.56
C GLY A 233 -15.45 -14.64 1.07
N ALA A 234 -14.32 -14.67 0.35
CA ALA A 234 -14.23 -14.32 -1.06
C ALA A 234 -14.92 -15.35 -1.98
N SER A 235 -15.22 -16.55 -1.48
CA SER A 235 -16.03 -17.55 -2.16
C SER A 235 -17.44 -17.03 -2.49
N LYS A 236 -17.96 -16.10 -1.70
CA LYS A 236 -19.26 -15.47 -1.93
C LYS A 236 -19.11 -14.38 -2.99
N ALA A 237 -19.89 -14.46 -4.07
CA ALA A 237 -19.87 -13.43 -5.09
C ALA A 237 -20.19 -12.04 -4.49
N LEU A 238 -19.53 -11.00 -4.99
CA LEU A 238 -19.93 -9.62 -4.70
C LEU A 238 -21.38 -9.40 -5.13
N PRO A 239 -22.12 -8.52 -4.44
CA PRO A 239 -23.44 -8.13 -4.92
C PRO A 239 -23.30 -7.51 -6.32
N ALA A 240 -24.14 -7.94 -7.25
CA ALA A 240 -24.19 -7.34 -8.58
C ALA A 240 -24.49 -5.84 -8.45
N TRP A 241 -23.64 -5.03 -9.04
CA TRP A 241 -23.72 -3.57 -9.03
C TRP A 241 -23.44 -3.03 -10.43
N SER A 242 -24.17 -1.99 -10.84
CA SER A 242 -23.90 -1.23 -12.05
C SER A 242 -23.89 0.26 -11.75
N PRO A 243 -23.21 1.09 -12.57
CA PRO A 243 -23.21 2.54 -12.41
C PRO A 243 -24.59 3.21 -12.52
N GLU A 244 -25.57 2.50 -13.11
CA GLU A 244 -26.96 2.92 -13.23
C GLU A 244 -27.78 2.62 -11.96
N ASP A 245 -27.26 1.80 -11.05
CA ASP A 245 -27.94 1.45 -9.82
C ASP A 245 -28.00 2.67 -8.88
N ALA A 246 -29.21 3.17 -8.63
CA ALA A 246 -29.45 4.26 -7.69
C ALA A 246 -29.17 3.84 -6.22
N ASN A 247 -29.05 2.54 -5.96
CA ASN A 247 -28.83 2.02 -4.61
C ASN A 247 -27.35 2.16 -4.19
N THR A 248 -27.06 3.20 -3.42
CA THR A 248 -25.74 3.46 -2.85
C THR A 248 -25.27 2.39 -1.86
N ASP A 249 -26.17 1.64 -1.23
CA ASP A 249 -25.81 0.61 -0.25
C ASP A 249 -25.13 -0.58 -0.93
N ARG A 250 -25.55 -0.93 -2.15
CA ARG A 250 -24.90 -1.99 -2.94
C ARG A 250 -23.48 -1.60 -3.32
N LEU A 251 -23.31 -0.36 -3.80
CA LEU A 251 -22.00 0.20 -4.10
C LEU A 251 -21.08 0.17 -2.88
N ASP A 252 -21.57 0.61 -1.72
CA ASP A 252 -20.78 0.64 -0.48
C ASP A 252 -20.42 -0.78 -0.01
N ARG A 253 -21.29 -1.78 -0.18
CA ARG A 253 -20.96 -3.19 0.08
C ARG A 253 -19.90 -3.76 -0.87
N VAL A 254 -19.96 -3.41 -2.17
CA VAL A 254 -18.90 -3.79 -3.14
C VAL A 254 -17.56 -3.21 -2.70
N LEU A 255 -17.54 -1.93 -2.36
CA LEU A 255 -16.33 -1.24 -1.91
C LEU A 255 -15.79 -1.84 -0.61
N GLU A 256 -16.64 -2.10 0.38
CA GLU A 256 -16.23 -2.70 1.65
C GLU A 256 -15.66 -4.10 1.46
N GLY A 257 -16.38 -4.97 0.74
CA GLY A 257 -15.96 -6.33 0.43
C GLY A 257 -14.64 -6.35 -0.33
N GLY A 258 -14.56 -5.63 -1.45
CA GLY A 258 -13.35 -5.57 -2.27
C GLY A 258 -12.14 -5.02 -1.52
N ASN A 259 -12.30 -3.94 -0.73
CA ASN A 259 -11.22 -3.41 0.08
C ASN A 259 -10.75 -4.40 1.17
N LYS A 260 -11.69 -5.12 1.80
CA LYS A 260 -11.35 -6.15 2.78
C LYS A 260 -10.51 -7.26 2.15
N LEU A 261 -10.86 -7.68 0.93
CA LEU A 261 -10.14 -8.72 0.20
C LEU A 261 -8.74 -8.27 -0.22
N VAL A 262 -8.61 -7.07 -0.82
CA VAL A 262 -7.31 -6.46 -1.15
C VAL A 262 -6.41 -6.38 0.08
N ARG A 263 -6.94 -5.91 1.21
CA ARG A 263 -6.19 -5.84 2.47
C ARG A 263 -5.75 -7.22 2.96
N ALA A 264 -6.56 -8.26 2.77
CA ALA A 264 -6.21 -9.62 3.16
C ALA A 264 -5.02 -10.16 2.35
N VAL A 265 -5.02 -9.96 1.02
CA VAL A 265 -3.89 -10.37 0.16
C VAL A 265 -2.61 -9.67 0.58
N HIS A 266 -2.65 -8.34 0.77
CA HIS A 266 -1.48 -7.59 1.23
C HIS A 266 -1.05 -8.00 2.64
N ALA A 267 -2.00 -8.26 3.56
CA ALA A 267 -1.68 -8.72 4.90
C ALA A 267 -0.97 -10.08 4.92
N LEU A 268 -1.26 -10.98 3.97
CA LEU A 268 -0.51 -12.24 3.84
C LEU A 268 0.92 -11.99 3.33
N LYS A 269 1.10 -11.14 2.32
CA LYS A 269 2.42 -10.75 1.81
C LYS A 269 3.27 -10.12 2.92
N ASP A 270 2.69 -9.11 3.56
CA ASP A 270 3.31 -8.37 4.65
C ASP A 270 3.66 -9.29 5.83
N ALA A 271 2.78 -10.23 6.19
CA ALA A 271 3.07 -11.19 7.24
C ALA A 271 4.17 -12.19 6.84
N ARG A 272 4.21 -12.66 5.59
CA ARG A 272 5.31 -13.51 5.08
C ARG A 272 6.65 -12.79 5.19
N ASP A 273 6.72 -11.55 4.70
CA ASP A 273 7.94 -10.76 4.71
C ASP A 273 8.38 -10.47 6.15
N TYR A 274 7.43 -10.14 7.03
CA TYR A 274 7.68 -10.00 8.46
C TYR A 274 8.21 -11.28 9.11
N LEU A 275 7.61 -12.44 8.84
CA LEU A 275 8.07 -13.72 9.39
C LEU A 275 9.48 -14.07 8.91
N HIS A 276 9.77 -13.79 7.63
CA HIS A 276 11.10 -14.00 7.05
C HIS A 276 12.16 -13.20 7.78
N GLU A 277 11.90 -11.92 8.06
CA GLU A 277 12.84 -11.06 8.79
C GLU A 277 12.88 -11.41 10.28
N ALA A 278 11.73 -11.40 10.96
CA ALA A 278 11.67 -11.53 12.41
C ALA A 278 12.28 -12.84 12.94
N ARG A 279 12.14 -13.97 12.22
CA ARG A 279 12.76 -15.24 12.64
C ARG A 279 14.29 -15.18 12.68
N GLN A 280 14.91 -14.28 11.90
CA GLN A 280 16.37 -14.13 11.84
C GLN A 280 16.94 -13.56 13.14
N PHE A 281 16.13 -12.85 13.94
CA PHE A 281 16.60 -12.22 15.17
C PHE A 281 17.22 -13.22 16.14
N ILE A 282 16.58 -14.37 16.28
CA ILE A 282 17.02 -15.48 17.13
C ILE A 282 17.77 -16.56 16.33
N HIS A 283 18.22 -16.28 15.11
CA HIS A 283 19.03 -17.22 14.33
C HIS A 283 20.44 -17.38 14.94
N ASP A 284 21.09 -18.52 14.70
CA ASP A 284 22.39 -18.84 15.29
C ASP A 284 23.46 -17.79 14.94
N ASN A 285 23.45 -17.29 13.70
CA ASN A 285 24.30 -16.16 13.27
C ASN A 285 24.21 -14.92 14.18
N ASN A 286 23.00 -14.55 14.62
CA ASN A 286 22.82 -13.43 15.55
C ASN A 286 23.29 -13.79 16.96
N ILE A 287 23.06 -15.03 17.41
CA ILE A 287 23.55 -15.54 18.69
C ILE A 287 25.09 -15.47 18.76
N GLU A 288 25.78 -15.92 17.72
CA GLU A 288 27.24 -15.82 17.59
C GLU A 288 27.71 -14.36 17.52
N LEU A 289 26.96 -13.50 16.84
CA LEU A 289 27.25 -12.07 16.79
C LEU A 289 27.11 -11.41 18.16
N PHE A 290 26.10 -11.77 18.96
CA PHE A 290 25.95 -11.29 20.33
C PHE A 290 27.10 -11.75 21.24
N GLN A 291 27.57 -12.99 21.08
CA GLN A 291 28.74 -13.49 21.82
C GLN A 291 30.00 -12.67 21.47
N ARG A 292 30.26 -12.48 20.17
CA ARG A 292 31.37 -11.62 19.72
C ARG A 292 31.23 -10.17 20.19
N TRP A 293 30.01 -9.66 20.32
CA TRP A 293 29.76 -8.32 20.86
C TRP A 293 30.06 -8.25 22.36
N ALA A 294 29.69 -9.29 23.11
CA ALA A 294 29.96 -9.40 24.53
C ALA A 294 31.46 -9.41 24.85
N ASP A 295 32.27 -10.02 23.98
CA ASP A 295 33.72 -10.17 24.15
C ASP A 295 34.53 -8.89 23.83
N LEU A 296 33.88 -7.82 23.40
CA LEU A 296 34.56 -6.55 23.10
C LEU A 296 34.83 -5.74 24.35
N ASP A 297 36.00 -5.11 24.41
CA ASP A 297 36.36 -4.16 25.48
C ASP A 297 35.38 -2.98 25.61
N ASN A 298 34.74 -2.59 24.50
CA ASN A 298 33.76 -1.51 24.44
C ASN A 298 32.31 -2.00 24.35
N SER A 299 32.06 -3.25 24.73
CA SER A 299 30.71 -3.78 24.87
C SER A 299 29.87 -2.92 25.83
N PRO A 300 28.60 -2.62 25.51
CA PRO A 300 27.70 -1.95 26.45
C PRO A 300 27.23 -2.88 27.57
N PHE A 301 27.63 -4.16 27.53
CA PHE A 301 27.28 -5.19 28.49
C PHE A 301 28.49 -5.52 29.36
N GLU A 302 28.30 -5.51 30.67
CA GLU A 302 29.25 -6.09 31.63
C GLU A 302 29.30 -7.61 31.47
N MET A 303 28.15 -8.22 31.22
CA MET A 303 28.01 -9.64 30.90
C MET A 303 26.90 -9.81 29.87
N LEU A 304 27.18 -10.53 28.78
CA LEU A 304 26.15 -10.99 27.85
C LEU A 304 26.46 -12.42 27.43
N ASN A 305 25.62 -13.36 27.84
CA ASN A 305 25.71 -14.75 27.42
C ASN A 305 24.36 -15.16 26.84
N ILE A 306 24.34 -15.35 25.52
CA ILE A 306 23.21 -15.93 24.81
C ILE A 306 23.64 -17.25 24.19
N ARG A 307 22.86 -18.31 24.43
CA ARG A 307 23.17 -19.64 23.92
C ARG A 307 21.90 -20.43 23.62
N ARG A 308 21.99 -21.29 22.61
CA ARG A 308 20.94 -22.25 22.25
C ARG A 308 21.35 -23.65 22.66
N LYS A 309 20.43 -24.40 23.29
CA LYS A 309 20.60 -25.84 23.58
C LYS A 309 19.33 -26.57 23.16
N GLY A 310 19.38 -27.22 21.99
CA GLY A 310 18.18 -27.78 21.36
C GLY A 310 17.14 -26.68 21.09
N THR A 311 15.91 -26.89 21.52
CA THR A 311 14.81 -25.93 21.38
C THR A 311 14.79 -24.84 22.46
N TRP A 312 15.82 -24.72 23.30
CA TRP A 312 15.86 -23.71 24.37
C TRP A 312 16.87 -22.62 24.07
N LEU A 313 16.46 -21.37 24.25
CA LEU A 313 17.33 -20.20 24.23
C LEU A 313 17.51 -19.70 25.66
N PHE A 314 18.76 -19.52 26.06
CA PHE A 314 19.14 -18.96 27.35
C PHE A 314 19.82 -17.62 27.13
N LEU A 315 19.40 -16.62 27.91
CA LEU A 315 20.02 -15.31 28.00
C LEU A 315 20.41 -15.05 29.45
N ASN A 316 21.62 -14.55 29.66
CA ASN A 316 22.07 -13.94 30.90
C ASN A 316 22.74 -12.61 30.55
N VAL A 317 22.14 -11.50 30.96
CA VAL A 317 22.64 -10.16 30.65
C VAL A 317 22.79 -9.32 31.92
N SER A 318 23.95 -8.69 32.07
CA SER A 318 24.25 -7.63 33.05
C SER A 318 24.77 -6.42 32.28
N ALA A 319 24.11 -5.29 32.43
CA ALA A 319 24.44 -4.00 31.87
C ALA A 319 23.82 -2.90 32.74
N PHE A 320 24.22 -1.65 32.53
CA PHE A 320 23.64 -0.50 33.26
C PHE A 320 22.11 -0.43 33.15
N PHE A 321 21.55 -0.83 32.01
CA PHE A 321 20.11 -0.77 31.74
C PHE A 321 19.36 -2.09 32.00
N ALA A 322 20.04 -3.21 32.26
CA ALA A 322 19.41 -4.52 32.41
C ALA A 322 20.24 -5.49 33.25
N ASN A 323 19.60 -6.19 34.18
CA ASN A 323 20.15 -7.36 34.84
C ASN A 323 19.08 -8.47 34.79
N GLU A 324 19.09 -9.23 33.71
CA GLU A 324 17.98 -10.12 33.33
C GLU A 324 18.50 -11.52 32.96
N LYS A 325 17.71 -12.53 33.30
CA LYS A 325 17.92 -13.92 32.87
C LYS A 325 16.66 -14.41 32.19
N ALA A 326 16.80 -14.93 30.99
CA ALA A 326 15.70 -15.55 30.26
C ALA A 326 16.06 -16.98 29.85
N ALA A 327 15.06 -17.85 29.87
CA ALA A 327 15.12 -19.22 29.42
C ALA A 327 13.76 -19.59 28.81
N PHE A 328 13.67 -19.58 27.49
CA PHE A 328 12.42 -19.85 26.78
C PHE A 328 12.62 -20.81 25.62
N GLN A 329 11.50 -21.43 25.21
CA GLN A 329 11.51 -22.43 24.14
C GLN A 329 11.35 -21.75 22.78
N VAL A 330 12.28 -22.00 21.87
CA VAL A 330 12.20 -21.69 20.45
C VAL A 330 11.74 -22.95 19.74
N ALA A 331 10.48 -22.94 19.32
CA ALA A 331 9.89 -24.09 18.63
C ALA A 331 10.57 -24.30 17.26
N PRO A 332 10.78 -25.54 16.81
CA PRO A 332 11.48 -25.85 15.56
C PRO A 332 10.81 -25.23 14.32
N GLU A 333 9.50 -24.97 14.39
CA GLU A 333 8.70 -24.35 13.33
C GLU A 333 9.19 -22.95 12.94
N ILE A 334 9.92 -22.26 13.83
CA ILE A 334 10.53 -20.95 13.53
C ILE A 334 11.67 -21.11 12.50
N SER A 335 12.37 -22.23 12.52
CA SER A 335 13.51 -22.51 11.63
C SER A 335 13.08 -23.16 10.31
N ASN A 336 11.92 -23.84 10.29
CA ASN A 336 11.38 -24.47 9.08
C ASN A 336 11.30 -23.46 7.91
N PRO A 337 11.64 -23.83 6.67
CA PRO A 337 11.44 -22.97 5.52
C PRO A 337 10.00 -22.45 5.47
N LEU A 338 9.83 -21.15 5.26
CA LEU A 338 8.50 -20.59 5.03
C LEU A 338 7.94 -21.15 3.72
N PRO A 339 6.62 -21.35 3.61
CA PRO A 339 6.02 -21.67 2.32
C PRO A 339 6.39 -20.58 1.32
N SER A 340 6.61 -20.96 0.07
CA SER A 340 6.89 -20.03 -1.02
C SER A 340 5.68 -19.92 -1.93
N LEU A 341 5.29 -18.69 -2.23
CA LEU A 341 4.31 -18.37 -3.27
C LEU A 341 4.92 -17.32 -4.18
N ASP A 342 4.71 -17.45 -5.49
CA ASP A 342 5.19 -16.47 -6.47
C ASP A 342 4.73 -15.06 -6.08
N ALA A 343 5.64 -14.09 -6.14
CA ALA A 343 5.35 -12.70 -5.81
C ALA A 343 4.19 -12.14 -6.64
N SER A 344 4.06 -12.59 -7.90
CA SER A 344 2.95 -12.22 -8.80
C SER A 344 1.57 -12.55 -8.23
N LYS A 345 1.48 -13.56 -7.35
CA LYS A 345 0.23 -13.98 -6.71
C LYS A 345 -0.26 -12.98 -5.66
N PHE A 346 0.57 -12.05 -5.22
CA PHE A 346 0.17 -10.95 -4.34
C PHE A 346 -0.06 -9.63 -5.08
N ASP A 347 0.27 -9.58 -6.36
CA ASP A 347 0.10 -8.38 -7.16
C ASP A 347 -1.37 -8.28 -7.62
N LEU A 348 -1.96 -7.13 -7.36
CA LEU A 348 -3.35 -6.79 -7.67
C LEU A 348 -3.31 -5.64 -8.70
N PRO A 349 -3.44 -5.94 -10.00
CA PRO A 349 -3.32 -4.93 -11.04
C PRO A 349 -4.36 -3.82 -10.85
N ASN A 350 -3.96 -2.57 -11.14
CA ASN A 350 -4.85 -1.42 -11.20
C ASN A 350 -5.55 -1.00 -9.89
N TYR A 351 -5.09 -1.48 -8.72
CA TYR A 351 -5.58 -0.98 -7.43
C TYR A 351 -4.44 -0.38 -6.60
N PRO A 352 -4.41 0.96 -6.41
CA PRO A 352 -3.37 1.59 -5.62
C PRO A 352 -3.55 1.23 -4.14
N PHE A 353 -2.77 0.27 -3.65
CA PHE A 353 -2.70 -0.03 -2.22
C PHE A 353 -1.49 0.67 -1.59
N VAL A 354 -1.76 1.54 -0.62
CA VAL A 354 -0.72 2.10 0.24
C VAL A 354 -0.53 1.16 1.42
N SER A 355 0.57 0.39 1.42
CA SER A 355 0.91 -0.45 2.58
C SER A 355 1.09 0.42 3.82
N ARG A 356 0.34 0.09 4.88
CA ARG A 356 0.40 0.80 6.17
C ARG A 356 1.60 0.39 7.02
N ILE A 357 2.30 -0.69 6.65
CA ILE A 357 3.41 -1.21 7.46
C ILE A 357 4.69 -0.39 7.23
N LYS A 358 4.87 0.18 6.03
CA LYS A 358 6.06 0.97 5.69
C LYS A 358 6.11 2.39 6.29
N GLY A 359 5.13 2.77 7.11
CA GLY A 359 5.10 4.07 7.80
C GLY A 359 5.66 4.08 9.23
N ARG A 360 6.44 3.05 9.63
CA ARG A 360 7.05 2.94 10.97
C ARG A 360 8.58 2.91 10.92
N LEU A 361 9.16 3.83 10.14
CA LEU A 361 10.53 4.27 10.35
C LEU A 361 10.45 5.67 10.96
#